data_AF-A0A7C9VDG8-F1
#
_entry.id   AF-A0A7C9VDG8-F1
#
_cell.length_a   1.000
_cell.length_b   1.000
_cell.length_c   1.000
_cell.angle_alpha   90.00
_cell.angle_beta   90.00
_cell.angle_gamma   90.00
#
_symmetry.space_group_name_H-M   'P 1'
#
loop_
_entity.id
_entity.type
_entity.pdbx_description
1 polymer ?
#
loop_
_entity_poly.entity_id
_entity_poly.type
_entity_poly.pdbx_seq_one_letter_code
_entity_poly.pdbx_strand_id
1 'polypeptide(L)'
;GSLIEKDGKTIGSALIGQEFTEDRYFHGRPSVTTAADPADSTKTIPAPYNAANSSGSNLGPTSKALSDRMSEDVAKLKAENPSVPVPADLVMSTGSGLDPHISPEAALFQVPRVATARKLPEDAVRKLVNDNVEGRFAGLLGEPRVNVLALNLALDRAAK
;
A
#
# COMPACT_ATOMS: atom_id res chain seq x y z
N GLY A 1 -12.10 -14.27 -9.38
CA GLY A 1 -11.47 -13.70 -8.18
C GLY A 1 -11.54 -12.18 -8.19
N SER A 2 -12.76 -11.64 -8.18
CA SER A 2 -13.02 -10.20 -8.07
C SER A 2 -12.13 -9.32 -8.97
N LEU A 3 -12.03 -9.71 -10.25
CA LEU A 3 -11.18 -9.03 -11.21
C LEU A 3 -11.72 -7.63 -11.49
N ILE A 4 -10.81 -6.67 -11.65
CA ILE A 4 -11.11 -5.31 -12.04
C ILE A 4 -10.63 -5.11 -13.47
N GLU A 5 -11.53 -4.65 -14.33
CA GLU A 5 -11.26 -4.39 -15.73
C GLU A 5 -11.40 -2.91 -16.05
N LYS A 6 -10.56 -2.44 -16.98
CA LYS A 6 -10.61 -1.11 -17.56
C LYS A 6 -10.40 -1.24 -19.06
N ASP A 7 -11.35 -0.72 -19.84
CA ASP A 7 -11.31 -0.75 -21.30
C ASP A 7 -11.11 -2.16 -21.89
N GLY A 8 -11.78 -3.16 -21.29
CA GLY A 8 -11.69 -4.57 -21.71
C GLY A 8 -10.41 -5.30 -21.31
N LYS A 9 -9.52 -4.65 -20.54
CA LYS A 9 -8.28 -5.24 -20.02
C LYS A 9 -8.38 -5.45 -18.50
N THR A 10 -8.04 -6.64 -18.04
CA THR A 10 -7.85 -6.90 -16.61
C THR A 10 -6.65 -6.09 -16.10
N ILE A 11 -6.91 -5.22 -15.12
CA ILE A 11 -5.90 -4.36 -14.49
C ILE A 11 -5.58 -4.78 -13.05
N GLY A 12 -6.30 -5.75 -12.50
CA GLY A 12 -6.07 -6.22 -11.15
C GLY A 12 -7.21 -7.04 -10.57
N SER A 13 -7.17 -7.20 -9.25
CA SER A 13 -8.26 -7.77 -8.44
C SER A 13 -8.48 -6.88 -7.23
N ALA A 14 -9.72 -6.78 -6.76
CA ALA A 14 -10.02 -6.13 -5.49
C ALA A 14 -9.35 -6.83 -4.29
N LEU A 15 -8.89 -8.07 -4.46
CA LEU A 15 -8.37 -8.91 -3.37
C LEU A 15 -6.84 -9.00 -3.35
N ILE A 16 -6.14 -8.48 -4.37
CA ILE A 16 -4.69 -8.61 -4.51
C ILE A 16 -4.09 -7.22 -4.62
N GLY A 17 -3.20 -6.89 -3.69
CA GLY A 17 -2.44 -5.65 -3.72
C GLY A 17 -1.49 -5.59 -4.91
N GLN A 18 -1.13 -4.38 -5.30
CA GLN A 18 -0.18 -4.11 -6.38
C GLN A 18 0.88 -3.15 -5.88
N GLU A 19 2.07 -3.26 -6.44
CA GLU A 19 3.13 -2.32 -6.17
C GLU A 19 2.82 -0.97 -6.85
N PHE A 20 2.69 0.08 -6.05
CA PHE A 20 2.61 1.46 -6.52
C PHE A 20 3.82 2.22 -5.98
N THR A 21 4.62 2.80 -6.88
CA THR A 21 5.86 3.51 -6.52
C THR A 21 5.87 4.99 -6.91
N GLU A 22 5.02 5.42 -7.84
CA GLU A 22 4.99 6.81 -8.27
C GLU A 22 4.37 7.73 -7.20
N ASP A 23 4.90 8.96 -7.09
CA ASP A 23 4.44 9.97 -6.11
C ASP A 23 2.97 10.38 -6.27
N ARG A 24 2.41 10.15 -7.46
CA ARG A 24 1.02 10.47 -7.79
C ARG A 24 0.03 9.40 -7.34
N TYR A 25 0.48 8.28 -6.78
CA TYR A 25 -0.39 7.21 -6.28
C TYR A 25 -0.25 7.05 -4.77
N PHE A 26 -1.32 6.55 -4.15
CA PHE A 26 -1.26 5.99 -2.81
C PHE A 26 -0.48 4.68 -2.86
N HIS A 27 0.41 4.51 -1.89
CA HIS A 27 1.24 3.33 -1.73
C HIS A 27 0.59 2.42 -0.69
N GLY A 28 0.65 1.12 -0.96
CA GLY A 28 0.22 0.08 -0.03
C GLY A 28 1.24 -0.17 1.05
N ARG A 29 1.00 -1.22 1.83
CA ARG A 29 1.93 -1.68 2.86
C ARG A 29 3.21 -2.25 2.21
N PRO A 30 4.35 -2.27 2.91
CA PRO A 30 5.54 -2.96 2.40
C PRO A 30 5.25 -4.43 2.11
N SER A 31 5.65 -4.90 0.93
CA SER A 31 5.58 -6.33 0.56
C SER A 31 6.98 -6.92 0.56
N VAL A 32 7.09 -8.16 1.04
CA VAL A 32 8.35 -8.92 1.12
C VAL A 32 8.34 -10.17 0.25
N THR A 33 7.40 -10.25 -0.70
CA THR A 33 7.36 -11.36 -1.66
C THR A 33 8.61 -11.36 -2.51
N THR A 34 8.99 -12.55 -2.97
CA THR A 34 10.20 -12.77 -3.78
C THR A 34 9.88 -13.51 -5.07
N ALA A 35 10.81 -13.45 -6.01
CA ALA A 35 10.82 -14.28 -7.22
C ALA A 35 12.14 -15.05 -7.29
N ALA A 36 12.19 -16.12 -8.10
CA ALA A 36 13.45 -16.81 -8.39
C ALA A 36 14.43 -15.84 -9.08
N ASP A 37 15.72 -15.92 -8.72
CA ASP A 37 16.76 -15.15 -9.38
C ASP A 37 16.95 -15.68 -10.82
N PRO A 38 16.83 -14.83 -11.87
CA PRO A 38 17.02 -15.26 -13.26
C PRO A 38 18.43 -15.79 -13.56
N ALA A 39 19.43 -15.38 -12.78
CA ALA A 39 20.83 -15.80 -12.94
C ALA A 39 21.19 -17.03 -12.11
N ASP A 40 20.41 -17.36 -11.07
CA ASP A 40 20.66 -18.48 -10.16
C ASP A 40 19.36 -19.00 -9.54
N SER A 41 18.82 -20.09 -10.10
CA SER A 41 17.54 -20.65 -9.67
C SER A 41 17.51 -21.16 -8.22
N THR A 42 18.66 -21.24 -7.54
CA THR A 42 18.73 -21.59 -6.11
C THR A 42 18.51 -20.39 -5.19
N LYS A 43 18.47 -19.18 -5.74
CA LYS A 43 18.30 -17.92 -5.01
C LYS A 43 16.97 -17.27 -5.32
N THR A 44 16.59 -16.35 -4.44
CA THR A 44 15.43 -15.48 -4.62
C THR A 44 15.82 -14.01 -4.55
N ILE A 45 15.16 -13.19 -5.34
CA ILE A 45 15.29 -11.72 -5.34
C ILE A 45 14.00 -11.06 -4.85
N PRO A 46 14.06 -9.85 -4.26
CA PRO A 46 12.87 -9.08 -3.94
C PRO A 46 11.98 -8.87 -5.17
N ALA A 47 10.68 -9.16 -5.02
CA ALA A 47 9.68 -8.92 -6.03
C ALA A 47 8.38 -8.54 -5.31
N PRO A 48 8.23 -7.29 -4.85
CA PRO A 48 7.07 -6.85 -4.07
C PRO A 48 5.76 -7.10 -4.81
N TYR A 49 4.74 -7.52 -4.08
CA TYR A 49 3.42 -7.86 -4.61
C TYR A 49 3.41 -8.92 -5.73
N ASN A 50 4.37 -9.85 -5.72
CA ASN A 50 4.43 -10.94 -6.69
C ASN A 50 3.31 -11.97 -6.43
N ALA A 51 2.24 -11.94 -7.22
CA ALA A 51 1.10 -12.84 -7.06
C ALA A 51 1.42 -14.34 -7.21
N ALA A 52 2.58 -14.71 -7.77
CA ALA A 52 3.05 -16.10 -7.82
C ALA A 52 3.62 -16.59 -6.47
N ASN A 53 3.78 -15.70 -5.49
CA ASN A 53 4.32 -15.98 -4.16
C ASN A 53 3.51 -15.24 -3.10
N SER A 54 2.82 -15.97 -2.21
CA SER A 54 2.21 -15.36 -1.02
C SER A 54 3.04 -15.70 0.21
N SER A 55 3.69 -14.69 0.78
CA SER A 55 4.54 -14.82 1.96
C SER A 55 4.66 -13.50 2.72
N GLY A 56 4.91 -13.62 4.02
CA GLY A 56 5.16 -12.49 4.92
C GLY A 56 6.56 -12.53 5.52
N SER A 57 6.92 -11.46 6.24
CA SER A 57 8.19 -11.42 6.97
C SER A 57 8.10 -12.32 8.20
N ASN A 58 9.02 -13.28 8.31
CA ASN A 58 9.17 -14.13 9.50
C ASN A 58 10.28 -13.64 10.44
N LEU A 59 10.70 -12.39 10.30
CA LEU A 59 11.69 -11.78 11.19
C LEU A 59 11.09 -11.57 12.59
N GLY A 60 11.76 -12.10 13.62
CA GLY A 60 11.35 -11.90 15.00
C GLY A 60 11.53 -10.45 15.48
N PRO A 61 10.88 -10.05 16.59
CA PRO A 61 10.91 -8.68 17.09
C PRO A 61 12.31 -8.20 17.54
N THR A 62 13.24 -9.12 17.82
CA THR A 62 14.64 -8.81 18.16
C THR A 62 15.58 -8.80 16.95
N SER A 63 15.03 -8.97 15.74
CA SER A 63 15.82 -8.98 14.51
C SER A 63 16.43 -7.61 14.22
N LYS A 64 17.76 -7.56 14.10
CA LYS A 64 18.47 -6.36 13.67
C LYS A 64 18.05 -5.90 12.27
N ALA A 65 17.91 -6.83 11.33
CA ALA A 65 17.50 -6.51 9.96
C ALA A 65 16.09 -5.87 9.92
N LEU A 66 15.17 -6.35 10.77
CA LEU A 66 13.84 -5.73 10.90
C LEU A 66 13.95 -4.32 11.48
N SER A 67 14.71 -4.16 12.56
CA SER A 67 14.91 -2.87 13.24
C SER A 67 15.53 -1.82 12.31
N ASP A 68 16.56 -2.19 11.55
CA ASP A 68 17.27 -1.29 10.64
C ASP A 68 16.32 -0.80 9.54
N ARG A 69 15.65 -1.73 8.83
CA ARG A 69 14.67 -1.40 7.79
C ARG A 69 13.54 -0.50 8.32
N MET A 70 12.97 -0.83 9.49
CA MET A 70 11.92 -0.01 10.10
C MET A 70 12.40 1.41 10.42
N SER A 71 13.64 1.55 10.88
CA SER A 71 14.21 2.85 11.20
C SER A 71 14.40 3.70 9.94
N GLU A 72 14.84 3.08 8.84
CA GLU A 72 14.96 3.73 7.54
C GLU A 72 13.60 4.17 6.98
N ASP A 73 12.60 3.28 6.99
CA ASP A 73 11.24 3.57 6.52
C ASP A 73 10.60 4.70 7.33
N VAL A 74 10.73 4.65 8.66
CA VAL A 74 10.23 5.71 9.55
C VAL A 74 10.95 7.03 9.27
N ALA A 75 12.25 7.03 9.06
CA ALA A 75 13.00 8.26 8.76
C ALA A 75 12.54 8.87 7.44
N LYS A 76 12.35 8.05 6.39
CA LYS A 76 11.83 8.49 5.09
C LYS A 76 10.42 9.09 5.23
N LEU A 77 9.50 8.37 5.87
CA LEU A 77 8.12 8.81 6.04
C LEU A 77 8.02 10.07 6.92
N LYS A 78 8.85 10.20 7.96
CA LYS A 78 8.93 11.44 8.74
C LYS A 78 9.42 12.63 7.92
N ALA A 79 10.33 12.42 6.97
CA ALA A 79 10.77 13.49 6.08
C ALA A 79 9.64 13.95 5.13
N GLU A 80 8.76 13.03 4.72
CA GLU A 80 7.57 13.35 3.92
C GLU A 80 6.51 14.14 4.71
N ASN A 81 6.24 13.75 5.97
CA ASN A 81 5.29 14.46 6.85
C ASN A 81 5.82 14.61 8.29
N PRO A 82 6.65 15.64 8.57
CA PRO A 82 7.33 15.79 9.87
C PRO A 82 6.40 16.00 11.08
N SER A 83 5.21 16.55 10.86
CA SER A 83 4.26 16.94 11.90
C SER A 83 3.23 15.87 12.24
N VAL A 84 3.25 14.71 11.56
CA VAL A 84 2.25 13.65 11.72
C VAL A 84 2.95 12.36 12.15
N PRO A 85 2.42 11.61 13.14
CA PRO A 85 2.95 10.30 13.49
C PRO A 85 2.92 9.35 12.27
N VAL A 86 4.00 8.61 12.06
CA VAL A 86 4.09 7.64 10.96
C VAL A 86 3.15 6.46 11.24
N PRO A 87 2.18 6.16 10.34
CA PRO A 87 1.28 5.03 10.50
C PRO A 87 2.01 3.69 10.40
N ALA A 88 1.67 2.75 11.28
CA ALA A 88 2.31 1.44 11.33
C ALA A 88 2.16 0.66 10.02
N ASP A 89 1.03 0.78 9.32
CA ASP A 89 0.76 0.11 8.04
C ASP A 89 1.79 0.44 6.96
N LEU A 90 2.32 1.66 6.95
CA LEU A 90 3.32 2.10 5.97
C LEU A 90 4.73 1.58 6.28
N VAL A 91 4.93 1.03 7.47
CA VAL A 91 6.23 0.52 7.94
C VAL A 91 6.20 -1.00 8.10
N MET A 92 5.08 -1.59 8.51
CA MET A 92 4.99 -3.03 8.79
C MET A 92 4.51 -3.80 7.57
N SER A 93 5.30 -4.79 7.15
CA SER A 93 4.89 -5.70 6.09
C SER A 93 3.73 -6.61 6.53
N THR A 94 3.11 -7.26 5.55
CA THR A 94 1.89 -8.04 5.76
C THR A 94 2.17 -9.54 5.78
N GLY A 95 1.27 -10.31 6.39
CA GLY A 95 1.43 -11.76 6.48
C GLY A 95 1.34 -12.48 5.12
N SER A 96 0.62 -11.93 4.15
CA SER A 96 0.48 -12.50 2.81
C SER A 96 1.45 -11.92 1.78
N GLY A 97 1.98 -10.72 2.05
CA GLY A 97 2.74 -9.91 1.09
C GLY A 97 1.90 -9.37 -0.08
N LEU A 98 0.59 -9.59 -0.08
CA LEU A 98 -0.35 -9.25 -1.16
C LEU A 98 -1.58 -8.47 -0.67
N ASP A 99 -1.47 -7.85 0.51
CA ASP A 99 -2.57 -7.10 1.14
C ASP A 99 -2.99 -5.90 0.26
N PRO A 100 -4.26 -5.84 -0.21
CA PRO A 100 -4.72 -4.71 -1.01
C PRO A 100 -5.12 -3.50 -0.16
N HIS A 101 -5.07 -3.60 1.18
CA HIS A 101 -5.58 -2.59 2.08
C HIS A 101 -4.50 -1.87 2.89
N ILE A 102 -4.84 -0.63 3.26
CA ILE A 102 -4.18 0.17 4.30
C ILE A 102 -5.27 0.77 5.20
N SER A 103 -4.89 1.20 6.41
CA SER A 103 -5.79 1.94 7.29
C SER A 103 -6.14 3.32 6.69
N PRO A 104 -7.29 3.92 7.08
CA PRO A 104 -7.64 5.28 6.69
C PRO A 104 -6.56 6.29 7.11
N GLU A 105 -5.93 6.13 8.27
CA GLU A 105 -4.87 7.01 8.76
C GLU A 105 -3.63 6.92 7.85
N ALA A 106 -3.28 5.72 7.37
CA ALA A 106 -2.20 5.50 6.42
C ALA A 106 -2.49 6.10 5.04
N ALA A 107 -3.74 6.08 4.58
CA ALA A 107 -4.15 6.78 3.37
C ALA A 107 -4.08 8.31 3.56
N LEU A 108 -4.62 8.82 4.67
CA LEU A 108 -4.65 10.25 4.99
C LEU A 108 -3.25 10.85 5.17
N PHE A 109 -2.30 10.08 5.72
CA PHE A 109 -0.90 10.49 5.83
C PHE A 109 -0.27 10.82 4.47
N GLN A 110 -0.68 10.12 3.41
CA GLN A 110 -0.11 10.29 2.07
C GLN A 110 -0.75 11.43 1.27
N VAL A 111 -1.82 12.05 1.77
CA VAL A 111 -2.59 13.09 1.07
C VAL A 111 -1.72 14.25 0.58
N PRO A 112 -0.83 14.87 1.38
CA PRO A 112 -0.05 16.01 0.92
C PRO A 112 0.85 15.69 -0.28
N ARG A 113 1.53 14.53 -0.23
CA ARG A 113 2.38 14.01 -1.33
C ARG A 113 1.55 13.82 -2.60
N VAL A 114 0.46 13.07 -2.50
CA VAL A 114 -0.40 12.73 -3.64
C VAL A 114 -1.05 13.98 -4.24
N ALA A 115 -1.56 14.88 -3.40
CA ALA A 115 -2.18 16.13 -3.81
C ALA A 115 -1.18 17.02 -4.57
N THR A 116 0.05 17.16 -4.06
CA THR A 116 1.13 17.93 -4.70
C THR A 116 1.49 17.33 -6.05
N ALA A 117 1.74 16.03 -6.13
CA ALA A 117 2.10 15.33 -7.38
C ALA A 117 1.00 15.41 -8.45
N ARG A 118 -0.27 15.47 -8.02
CA ARG A 118 -1.45 15.57 -8.89
C ARG A 118 -1.91 17.00 -9.17
N LYS A 119 -1.34 18.00 -8.49
CA LYS A 119 -1.81 19.41 -8.51
C LYS A 119 -3.29 19.54 -8.15
N LEU A 120 -3.75 18.76 -7.17
CA LEU A 120 -5.11 18.79 -6.65
C LEU A 120 -5.16 19.47 -5.28
N PRO A 121 -6.28 20.09 -4.88
CA PRO A 121 -6.48 20.53 -3.50
C PRO A 121 -6.43 19.34 -2.54
N GLU A 122 -5.75 19.49 -1.40
CA GLU A 122 -5.66 18.42 -0.40
C GLU A 122 -7.04 17.96 0.10
N ASP A 123 -7.99 18.88 0.25
CA ASP A 123 -9.34 18.55 0.70
C ASP A 123 -10.09 17.64 -0.29
N ALA A 124 -9.86 17.82 -1.60
CA ALA A 124 -10.44 16.95 -2.62
C ALA A 124 -9.87 15.52 -2.53
N VAL A 125 -8.56 15.40 -2.31
CA VAL A 125 -7.89 14.11 -2.13
C VAL A 125 -8.30 13.44 -0.82
N ARG A 126 -8.42 14.22 0.27
CA ARG A 126 -8.93 13.76 1.56
C ARG A 126 -10.36 13.24 1.46
N LYS A 127 -11.22 13.94 0.73
CA LYS A 127 -12.58 13.49 0.44
C LYS A 127 -12.58 12.17 -0.32
N LEU A 128 -11.73 12.02 -1.34
CA LEU A 128 -11.61 10.74 -2.06
C LEU A 128 -11.19 9.59 -1.15
N VAL A 129 -10.24 9.81 -0.22
CA VAL A 129 -9.87 8.81 0.78
C VAL A 129 -11.09 8.42 1.62
N ASN A 130 -11.79 9.40 2.20
CA ASN A 130 -12.94 9.16 3.06
C ASN A 130 -14.10 8.43 2.33
N ASP A 131 -14.34 8.78 1.06
CA ASP A 131 -15.38 8.14 0.24
C ASP A 131 -15.04 6.68 -0.13
N ASN A 132 -13.77 6.27 0.01
CA ASN A 132 -13.29 4.90 -0.24
C ASN A 132 -12.95 4.13 1.05
N VAL A 133 -13.35 4.64 2.22
CA VAL A 133 -13.21 3.88 3.47
C VAL A 133 -14.28 2.79 3.51
N GLU A 134 -13.81 1.55 3.54
CA GLU A 134 -14.63 0.37 3.84
C GLU A 134 -14.78 0.26 5.36
N GLY A 135 -16.02 0.24 5.83
CA GLY A 135 -16.33 0.04 7.24
C GLY A 135 -16.09 -1.39 7.72
N ARG A 136 -16.24 -1.59 9.03
CA ARG A 136 -16.18 -2.91 9.66
C ARG A 136 -17.28 -3.82 9.11
N PHE A 137 -17.01 -5.11 9.01
CA PHE A 137 -18.02 -6.07 8.61
C PHE A 137 -19.15 -6.13 9.66
N ALA A 138 -20.38 -5.88 9.21
CA ALA A 138 -21.56 -5.69 10.06
C ALA A 138 -21.36 -4.67 11.21
N GLY A 139 -20.43 -3.71 11.05
CA GLY A 139 -20.09 -2.72 12.08
C GLY A 139 -19.26 -3.25 13.26
N LEU A 140 -19.00 -4.55 13.33
CA LEU A 140 -18.44 -5.20 14.52
C LEU A 140 -17.08 -5.87 14.27
N LEU A 141 -16.88 -6.46 13.10
CA LEU A 141 -15.71 -7.30 12.83
C LEU A 141 -14.70 -6.60 11.92
N GLY A 142 -13.42 -6.67 12.33
CA GLY A 142 -12.30 -6.08 11.62
C GLY A 142 -12.11 -4.59 11.88
N GLU A 143 -11.29 -3.97 11.05
CA GLU A 143 -10.91 -2.57 11.13
C GLU A 143 -11.39 -1.82 9.88
N PRO A 144 -11.67 -0.51 9.98
CA PRO A 144 -11.84 0.33 8.81
C PRO A 144 -10.61 0.25 7.91
N ARG A 145 -10.81 0.19 6.61
CA ARG A 145 -9.72 -0.02 5.65
C ARG A 145 -10.00 0.67 4.34
N VAL A 146 -8.94 0.87 3.56
CA VAL A 146 -9.00 1.50 2.25
C VAL A 146 -8.31 0.60 1.24
N ASN A 147 -9.02 0.22 0.18
CA ASN A 147 -8.44 -0.56 -0.91
C ASN A 147 -7.59 0.35 -1.82
N VAL A 148 -6.28 0.08 -1.88
CA VAL A 148 -5.30 0.95 -2.54
C VAL A 148 -5.54 1.06 -4.04
N LEU A 149 -5.84 -0.07 -4.71
CA LEU A 149 -6.14 -0.08 -6.15
C LEU A 149 -7.43 0.67 -6.44
N ALA A 150 -8.49 0.42 -5.67
CA ALA A 150 -9.77 1.11 -5.86
C ALA A 150 -9.63 2.64 -5.68
N LEU A 151 -8.89 3.06 -4.64
CA LEU A 151 -8.59 4.47 -4.39
C LEU A 151 -7.77 5.11 -5.51
N ASN A 152 -6.71 4.45 -5.99
CA ASN A 152 -5.89 4.96 -7.09
C ASN A 152 -6.70 5.08 -8.39
N LEU A 153 -7.62 4.15 -8.65
CA LEU A 153 -8.54 4.25 -9.78
C LEU A 153 -9.57 5.37 -9.61
N ALA A 154 -10.06 5.62 -8.39
CA ALA A 154 -10.93 6.76 -8.10
C ALA A 154 -10.20 8.09 -8.32
N LEU A 155 -8.95 8.18 -7.87
CA LEU A 155 -8.08 9.33 -8.08
C LEU A 155 -7.81 9.59 -9.58
N ASP A 156 -7.59 8.54 -10.37
CA ASP A 156 -7.42 8.66 -11.83
C ASP A 156 -8.69 9.13 -12.55
N ARG A 157 -9.88 8.82 -12.03
CA ARG A 157 -11.14 9.31 -12.60
C ARG A 157 -11.41 10.77 -12.24
N ALA A 158 -11.04 11.19 -11.03
CA ALA A 158 -11.25 12.55 -10.54
C ALA A 158 -10.27 13.58 -11.13
N ALA A 159 -9.12 13.14 -11.65
CA ALA A 159 -8.12 13.99 -12.28
C ALA A 159 -8.31 14.17 -13.81
N LYS A 160 -9.44 13.73 -14.37
CA LYS A 160 -9.86 14.04 -15.73
C LYS A 160 -10.60 15.37 -15.76
#